data_AF-F0YRD3-F1
#
_entry.id   AF-F0YRD3-F1
#
_cell.length_a   1.000
_cell.length_b   1.000
_cell.length_c   1.000
_cell.angle_alpha   90.00
_cell.angle_beta   90.00
_cell.angle_gamma   90.00
#
_symmetry.space_group_name_H-M   'P 1'
#
loop_
_entity.id
_entity.type
_entity.pdbx_description
1 polymer ?
#
loop_
_entity_poly.entity_id
_entity_poly.type
_entity_poly.pdbx_seq_one_letter_code
_entity_poly.pdbx_strand_id
1 'polypeptide(L)'
;MIGAPDEETWDGPRGWAVWVRKQMNMSPESTRCVKEVFRQLRDADSQGVLYDPRACDLLAGAAPLIVEDSMEATIVCNAVQQGVSLGQATVLVNVARGKAVPERAPLSYSAVQGYCARSDVVDVAKRGTKKSGSLDI
;
A
#
# COMPACT_ATOMS: atom_id res chain seq x y z
N MET A 1 15.20 10.24 -28.66
CA MET A 1 14.84 9.02 -27.90
C MET A 1 14.83 9.43 -26.43
N ILE A 2 13.68 9.37 -25.75
CA ILE A 2 13.55 9.76 -24.33
C ILE A 2 13.88 8.51 -23.51
N GLY A 3 15.16 8.28 -23.25
CA GLY A 3 15.64 7.16 -22.43
C GLY A 3 15.93 7.60 -20.99
N ALA A 4 15.96 6.65 -20.06
CA ALA A 4 16.40 6.92 -18.70
C ALA A 4 17.88 7.37 -18.70
N PRO A 5 18.27 8.36 -17.87
CA PRO A 5 19.67 8.76 -17.74
C PRO A 5 20.51 7.62 -17.16
N ASP A 6 21.83 7.61 -17.36
CA ASP A 6 22.74 6.60 -16.82
C ASP A 6 22.75 6.59 -15.27
N GLU A 7 22.89 5.42 -14.66
CA GLU A 7 22.72 5.26 -13.19
C GLU A 7 23.73 6.07 -12.39
N GLU A 8 24.95 6.17 -12.92
CA GLU A 8 26.04 6.98 -12.36
C GLU A 8 25.66 8.47 -12.21
N THR A 9 24.67 8.93 -12.98
CA THR A 9 24.25 10.34 -13.03
C THR A 9 22.97 10.64 -12.25
N TRP A 10 22.37 9.63 -11.59
CA TRP A 10 21.11 9.82 -10.86
C TRP A 10 21.30 10.65 -9.59
N ASP A 11 22.46 10.50 -8.96
CA ASP A 11 22.78 11.00 -7.63
C ASP A 11 23.59 12.30 -7.62
N GLY A 12 23.71 12.86 -6.41
CA GLY A 12 24.51 14.06 -6.14
C GLY A 12 23.72 15.38 -6.31
N PRO A 13 24.35 16.52 -5.96
CA PRO A 13 23.67 17.83 -5.93
C PRO A 13 23.13 18.29 -7.29
N ARG A 14 23.69 17.75 -8.38
CA ARG A 14 23.30 18.01 -9.78
C ARG A 14 22.77 16.75 -10.48
N GLY A 15 22.49 15.68 -9.73
CA GLY A 15 21.99 14.44 -10.29
C GLY A 15 20.59 14.58 -10.88
N TRP A 16 20.26 13.71 -11.83
CA TRP A 16 18.97 13.71 -12.50
C TRP A 16 17.79 13.57 -11.55
N ALA A 17 17.93 12.79 -10.47
CA ALA A 17 16.85 12.63 -9.48
C ALA A 17 16.55 13.95 -8.76
N VAL A 18 17.58 14.74 -8.44
CA VAL A 18 17.42 16.07 -7.82
C VAL A 18 16.79 17.05 -8.80
N TRP A 19 17.20 17.01 -10.07
CA TRP A 19 16.65 17.89 -11.10
C TRP A 19 15.16 17.60 -11.35
N VAL A 20 14.77 16.33 -11.58
CA VAL A 20 13.36 15.94 -11.78
C VAL A 20 12.51 16.29 -10.57
N ARG A 21 13.00 16.00 -9.35
CA ARG A 21 12.32 16.36 -8.11
C ARG A 21 12.03 17.86 -8.01
N LYS A 22 12.99 18.72 -8.40
CA LYS A 22 12.80 20.18 -8.42
C LYS A 22 11.79 20.61 -9.49
N GLN A 23 11.87 20.05 -10.69
CA GLN A 23 10.93 20.38 -11.78
C GLN A 23 9.48 19.99 -11.43
N MET A 24 9.32 18.87 -10.73
CA MET A 24 8.01 18.31 -10.34
C MET A 24 7.54 18.81 -8.96
N ASN A 25 8.26 19.74 -8.33
CA ASN A 25 7.98 20.26 -6.99
C ASN A 25 7.78 19.17 -5.90
N MET A 26 8.62 18.14 -5.94
CA MET A 26 8.54 16.99 -5.05
C MET A 26 9.44 17.15 -3.81
N SER A 27 9.03 16.54 -2.69
CA SER A 27 9.79 16.56 -1.44
C SER A 27 11.09 15.73 -1.54
N PRO A 28 12.15 16.04 -0.76
CA PRO A 28 13.43 15.30 -0.77
C PRO A 28 13.29 13.78 -0.63
N GLU A 29 12.32 13.34 0.16
CA GLU A 29 12.03 11.93 0.47
C GLU A 29 11.55 11.17 -0.78
N SER A 30 11.03 11.89 -1.78
CA SER A 30 10.56 11.31 -3.05
C SER A 30 11.68 10.89 -4.00
N THR A 31 12.96 11.12 -3.64
CA THR A 31 14.13 10.75 -4.46
C THR A 31 14.11 9.26 -4.81
N ARG A 32 13.69 8.39 -3.88
CA ARG A 32 13.57 6.95 -4.12
C ARG A 32 12.60 6.65 -5.26
N CYS A 33 11.44 7.31 -5.26
CA CYS A 33 10.40 7.13 -6.26
C CYS A 33 10.87 7.53 -7.66
N VAL A 34 11.59 8.65 -7.76
CA VAL A 34 12.13 9.14 -9.04
C VAL A 34 13.16 8.17 -9.63
N LYS A 35 14.10 7.69 -8.81
CA LYS A 35 15.10 6.70 -9.25
C LYS A 35 14.47 5.40 -9.71
N GLU A 36 13.40 5.00 -9.06
CA GLU A 36 12.71 3.77 -9.43
C GLU A 36 12.06 3.89 -10.81
N VAL A 37 11.43 5.03 -11.12
CA VAL A 37 10.93 5.29 -12.48
C VAL A 37 12.06 5.23 -13.51
N PHE A 38 13.27 5.71 -13.18
CA PHE A 38 14.43 5.58 -14.07
C PHE A 38 14.83 4.12 -14.30
N ARG A 39 14.82 3.28 -13.26
CA ARG A 39 15.08 1.83 -13.41
C ARG A 39 14.07 1.20 -14.34
N GLN A 40 12.79 1.45 -14.13
CA GLN A 40 11.73 0.84 -14.93
C GLN A 40 11.76 1.27 -16.40
N LEU A 41 12.07 2.54 -16.66
CA LEU A 41 12.29 3.02 -18.02
C LEU A 41 13.45 2.29 -18.68
N ARG A 42 14.54 2.02 -17.95
CA ARG A 42 15.68 1.25 -18.47
C ARG A 42 15.34 -0.23 -18.65
N ASP A 43 14.60 -0.83 -17.73
CA ASP A 43 14.17 -2.23 -17.83
C ASP A 43 13.25 -2.42 -19.05
N ALA A 44 12.30 -1.51 -19.27
CA ALA A 44 11.43 -1.51 -20.45
C ALA A 44 12.25 -1.38 -21.75
N ASP A 45 13.21 -0.45 -21.78
CA ASP A 45 14.11 -0.26 -22.92
C ASP A 45 14.95 -1.53 -23.20
N SER A 46 15.50 -2.15 -22.15
CA SER A 46 16.29 -3.39 -22.26
C SER A 46 15.48 -4.59 -22.80
N GLN A 47 14.18 -4.60 -22.53
CA GLN A 47 13.24 -5.61 -23.00
C GLN A 47 12.63 -5.27 -24.36
N GLY A 48 12.93 -4.09 -24.91
CA GLY A 48 12.35 -3.59 -26.16
C GLY A 48 10.84 -3.33 -26.07
N VAL A 49 10.32 -3.10 -24.87
CA VAL A 49 8.90 -2.82 -24.62
C VAL A 49 8.69 -1.35 -24.27
N LEU A 50 7.48 -0.85 -24.52
CA LEU A 50 7.11 0.50 -24.10
C LEU A 50 6.88 0.51 -22.59
N TYR A 51 7.47 1.50 -21.91
CA TYR A 51 7.21 1.74 -20.50
C TYR A 51 5.74 2.11 -20.26
N ASP A 52 5.05 1.33 -19.42
CA ASP A 52 3.70 1.62 -18.94
C ASP A 52 3.72 1.96 -17.44
N PRO A 53 3.53 3.24 -17.06
CA PRO A 53 3.51 3.63 -15.65
C PRO A 53 2.32 3.04 -14.86
N ARG A 54 1.31 2.48 -15.53
CA ARG A 54 0.15 1.83 -14.88
C ARG A 54 0.43 0.39 -14.49
N ALA A 55 1.42 -0.25 -15.10
CA ALA A 55 1.91 -1.57 -14.72
C ALA A 55 2.88 -1.50 -13.52
N CYS A 56 3.20 -0.29 -13.05
CA CYS A 56 4.13 -0.07 -11.96
C CYS A 56 3.42 -0.11 -10.60
N ASP A 57 3.65 -1.19 -9.85
CA ASP A 57 3.19 -1.36 -8.46
C ASP A 57 3.82 -0.38 -7.46
N LEU A 58 4.73 0.48 -7.90
CA LEU A 58 5.71 1.12 -7.04
C LEU A 58 5.19 2.18 -6.08
N LEU A 59 3.96 2.67 -6.28
CA LEU A 59 3.32 3.61 -5.35
C LEU A 59 1.79 3.48 -5.37
N ALA A 60 1.25 2.26 -5.26
CA ALA A 60 -0.03 2.11 -4.58
C ALA A 60 0.23 2.56 -3.13
N GLY A 61 0.04 3.86 -2.88
CA GLY A 61 0.62 4.61 -1.75
C GLY A 61 0.69 3.74 -0.51
N ALA A 62 1.92 3.47 -0.04
CA ALA A 62 2.26 2.48 0.97
C ALA A 62 1.06 2.27 1.89
N ALA A 63 0.28 1.21 1.64
CA ALA A 63 -0.91 0.95 2.42
C ALA A 63 -0.44 1.02 3.87
N PRO A 64 -1.08 1.80 4.75
CA PRO A 64 -0.68 1.79 6.15
C PRO A 64 -0.96 0.37 6.65
N LEU A 65 0.08 -0.47 6.59
CA LEU A 65 -0.02 -1.89 6.85
C LEU A 65 -0.28 -2.00 8.35
N ILE A 66 -1.46 -2.53 8.67
CA ILE A 66 -1.69 -3.12 9.97
C ILE A 66 -0.64 -4.21 10.14
N VAL A 67 0.21 -4.05 11.16
CA VAL A 67 1.28 -4.98 11.53
C VAL A 67 0.66 -6.06 12.42
N GLU A 68 1.09 -7.31 12.26
CA GLU A 68 0.76 -8.39 13.20
C GLU A 68 1.13 -7.98 14.63
N ASP A 69 0.38 -8.49 15.61
CA ASP A 69 0.52 -8.15 17.04
C ASP A 69 0.34 -6.67 17.43
N SER A 70 -0.05 -5.80 16.49
CA SER A 70 -0.37 -4.41 16.82
C SER A 70 -1.73 -4.30 17.52
N MET A 71 -1.95 -3.17 18.20
CA MET A 71 -3.26 -2.82 18.73
C MET A 71 -4.32 -2.83 17.62
N GLU A 72 -3.98 -2.29 16.45
CA GLU A 72 -4.88 -2.29 15.30
C GLU A 72 -5.24 -3.70 14.82
N ALA A 73 -4.26 -4.60 14.75
CA ALA A 73 -4.48 -6.02 14.43
C ALA A 73 -5.45 -6.67 15.42
N THR A 74 -5.25 -6.47 16.72
CA THR A 74 -6.10 -7.03 17.78
C THR A 74 -7.54 -6.56 17.65
N ILE A 75 -7.75 -5.26 17.40
CA ILE A 75 -9.09 -4.69 17.24
C ILE A 75 -9.79 -5.26 16.01
N VAL A 76 -9.08 -5.36 14.89
CA VAL A 76 -9.64 -5.92 13.65
C VAL A 76 -9.99 -7.39 13.82
N CYS A 77 -9.11 -8.20 14.42
CA CYS A 77 -9.37 -9.61 14.72
C CYS A 77 -10.61 -9.77 15.59
N ASN A 78 -10.71 -9.03 16.71
CA ASN A 78 -11.87 -9.09 17.60
C ASN A 78 -13.17 -8.68 16.90
N ALA A 79 -13.14 -7.63 16.07
CA ALA A 79 -14.30 -7.19 15.30
C ALA A 79 -14.76 -8.29 14.32
N VAL A 80 -13.83 -8.90 13.59
CA VAL A 80 -14.15 -9.98 12.64
C VAL A 80 -14.68 -11.23 13.37
N GLN A 81 -14.09 -11.62 14.50
CA GLN A 81 -14.58 -12.73 15.34
C GLN A 81 -16.03 -12.50 15.81
N GLN A 82 -16.38 -11.26 16.12
CA GLN A 82 -17.72 -10.86 16.53
C GLN A 82 -18.71 -10.73 15.35
N GLY A 83 -18.27 -10.97 14.12
CA GLY A 83 -19.10 -10.84 12.92
C GLY A 83 -19.38 -9.39 12.52
N VAL A 84 -18.58 -8.44 13.00
CA VAL A 84 -18.67 -7.03 12.63
C VAL A 84 -18.20 -6.86 11.18
N SER A 85 -18.91 -6.02 10.42
CA SER A 85 -18.54 -5.74 9.04
C SER A 85 -17.16 -5.06 8.95
N LEU A 86 -16.42 -5.29 7.85
CA LEU A 86 -15.11 -4.64 7.65
C LEU A 86 -15.20 -3.11 7.71
N GLY A 87 -16.32 -2.52 7.27
CA GLY A 87 -16.54 -1.08 7.35
C GLY A 87 -16.60 -0.58 8.79
N GLN A 88 -17.34 -1.29 9.65
CA GLN A 88 -17.41 -0.97 11.08
C GLN A 88 -16.08 -1.28 11.79
N ALA A 89 -15.38 -2.36 11.44
CA ALA A 89 -14.04 -2.65 11.96
C ALA A 89 -13.05 -1.52 11.64
N THR A 90 -13.14 -0.94 10.44
CA THR A 90 -12.34 0.22 10.02
C THR A 90 -12.64 1.46 10.88
N VAL A 91 -13.90 1.70 11.24
CA VAL A 91 -14.26 2.79 12.15
C VAL A 91 -13.69 2.54 13.55
N LEU A 92 -13.88 1.34 14.10
CA LEU A 92 -13.40 0.98 15.44
C LEU A 92 -11.89 1.14 15.58
N VAL A 93 -11.14 0.65 14.59
CA VAL A 93 -9.68 0.74 14.62
C VAL A 93 -9.20 2.18 14.52
N ASN A 94 -9.84 3.02 13.71
CA ASN A 94 -9.50 4.43 13.58
C ASN A 94 -9.84 5.25 14.83
N VAL A 95 -10.95 4.94 15.50
CA VAL A 95 -11.30 5.56 16.79
C VAL A 95 -10.25 5.23 17.86
N ALA A 96 -9.84 3.96 17.96
CA ALA A 96 -8.81 3.55 18.92
C ALA A 96 -7.44 4.15 18.58
N ARG A 97 -7.07 4.13 17.30
CA ARG A 97 -5.83 4.71 16.78
C ARG A 97 -5.74 6.21 17.03
N GLY A 98 -6.82 6.95 16.79
CA GLY A 98 -6.88 8.39 17.07
C GLY A 98 -6.78 8.72 18.57
N LYS A 99 -7.25 7.84 19.46
CA LYS A 99 -7.07 7.99 20.92
C LYS A 99 -5.65 7.68 21.37
N ALA A 100 -5.01 6.66 20.79
CA ALA A 100 -3.66 6.26 21.16
C ALA A 100 -2.58 7.18 20.56
N VAL A 101 -2.74 7.58 19.30
CA VAL A 101 -1.78 8.40 18.55
C VAL A 101 -2.54 9.38 17.64
N PRO A 102 -2.92 10.57 18.14
CA PRO A 102 -3.75 11.54 17.41
C PRO A 102 -3.13 12.05 16.11
N GLU A 103 -1.80 12.13 16.04
CA GLU A 103 -1.03 12.60 14.88
C GLU A 103 -1.02 11.58 13.71
N ARG A 104 -1.42 10.32 13.96
CA ARG A 104 -1.30 9.26 12.97
C ARG A 104 -2.50 9.26 12.04
N ALA A 105 -2.24 9.30 10.74
CA ALA A 105 -3.28 9.23 9.72
C ALA A 105 -4.19 7.98 9.91
N PRO A 106 -5.51 8.13 9.66
CA PRO A 106 -6.45 7.02 9.73
C PRO A 106 -6.13 5.97 8.65
N LEU A 107 -6.50 4.73 8.96
CA LEU A 107 -6.44 3.61 8.04
C LEU A 107 -7.59 3.68 7.04
N SER A 108 -7.30 3.38 5.78
CA SER A 108 -8.31 3.18 4.76
C SER A 108 -9.01 1.82 4.96
N TYR A 109 -10.22 1.71 4.40
CA TYR A 109 -10.92 0.42 4.32
C TYR A 109 -10.06 -0.65 3.62
N SER A 110 -9.37 -0.28 2.53
CA SER A 110 -8.51 -1.21 1.78
C SER A 110 -7.33 -1.72 2.61
N ALA A 111 -6.79 -0.93 3.54
CA ALA A 111 -5.74 -1.38 4.44
C ALA A 111 -6.23 -2.45 5.42
N VAL A 112 -7.46 -2.28 5.95
CA VAL A 112 -8.12 -3.25 6.83
C VAL A 112 -8.52 -4.50 6.05
N GLN A 113 -9.13 -4.35 4.87
CA GLN A 113 -9.48 -5.46 3.99
C GLN A 113 -8.25 -6.28 3.61
N GLY A 114 -7.17 -5.62 3.19
CA GLY A 114 -5.92 -6.27 2.86
C GLY A 114 -5.29 -6.98 4.05
N TYR A 115 -5.50 -6.50 5.29
CA TYR A 115 -5.05 -7.19 6.50
C TYR A 115 -5.84 -8.47 6.73
N CYS A 116 -7.16 -8.38 6.66
CA CYS A 116 -8.04 -9.54 6.79
C CYS A 116 -7.85 -10.60 5.69
N ALA A 117 -7.26 -10.23 4.55
CA ALA A 117 -6.97 -11.16 3.45
C ALA A 117 -5.62 -11.88 3.58
N ARG A 118 -4.69 -11.35 4.39
CA ARG A 118 -3.32 -11.89 4.56
C ARG A 118 -3.05 -12.48 5.93
N SER A 119 -3.89 -12.19 6.93
CA SER A 119 -3.68 -12.61 8.31
C SER A 119 -4.33 -13.97 8.59
N ASP A 120 -3.50 -14.96 8.89
CA ASP A 120 -3.93 -16.31 9.26
C ASP A 120 -4.85 -16.31 10.49
N VAL A 121 -4.62 -15.38 11.43
CA VAL A 121 -5.42 -15.20 12.64
C VAL A 121 -6.85 -14.78 12.28
N VAL A 122 -7.00 -13.89 11.30
CA VAL A 122 -8.31 -13.46 10.82
C VAL A 122 -9.01 -14.59 10.06
N ASP A 123 -8.27 -15.40 9.29
CA ASP A 123 -8.85 -16.53 8.58
C ASP A 123 -9.45 -17.59 9.51
N VAL A 124 -8.78 -17.89 10.64
CA VAL A 124 -9.34 -18.76 11.69
C VAL A 124 -10.55 -18.12 12.38
N ALA A 125 -10.53 -16.79 12.54
CA ALA A 125 -11.56 -16.01 13.22
C ALA A 125 -12.84 -15.77 12.37
N LYS A 126 -12.75 -15.86 11.04
CA LYS A 126 -13.90 -15.64 10.16
C LYS A 126 -14.97 -16.68 10.48
N ARG A 127 -16.15 -16.22 10.89
CA ARG A 127 -17.34 -17.10 10.94
C ARG A 127 -17.52 -17.71 9.56
N GLY A 128 -17.48 -19.04 9.48
CA GLY A 128 -17.87 -19.78 8.30
C GLY A 128 -19.34 -19.49 8.00
N THR A 129 -19.61 -18.53 7.11
CA THR A 129 -20.94 -18.32 6.59
C THR A 129 -21.21 -19.45 5.61
N LYS A 130 -22.08 -20.40 6.00
CA LYS A 130 -22.69 -21.31 5.01
C LYS A 130 -23.36 -20.42 3.97
N LYS A 131 -22.90 -20.52 2.72
CA LYS A 131 -23.51 -19.85 1.57
C LYS A 131 -24.97 -20.31 1.51
N SER A 132 -25.90 -19.43 1.87
CA SER A 132 -27.33 -19.68 1.70
C SER A 132 -27.65 -19.56 0.22
N GLY A 133 -27.75 -20.71 -0.47
CA GLY A 133 -28.12 -20.76 -1.89
C GLY A 133 -27.28 -21.77 -2.66
N SER A 134 -27.58 -23.05 -2.46
CA SER A 134 -27.39 -24.13 -3.45
C SER A 134 -27.96 -25.41 -2.83
N LEU A 135 -29.27 -25.46 -2.72
CA LEU A 135 -30.10 -26.67 -2.64
C LEU A 135 -31.51 -26.19 -3.04
N ASP A 136 -32.20 -27.01 -3.85
CA ASP A 136 -33.40 -26.73 -4.67
C ASP A 136 -33.00 -26.16 -6.05
N ILE A 137 -32.88 -26.93 -7.14
CA ILE A 137 -33.56 -28.16 -7.60
C ILE A 137 -32.54 -29.05 -8.34
#